data_AF-A0A5K1FT38-F1
#
_entry.id   AF-A0A5K1FT38-F1
#
_cell.length_a   1.000
_cell.length_b   1.000
_cell.length_c   1.000
_cell.angle_alpha   90.00
_cell.angle_beta   90.00
_cell.angle_gamma   90.00
#
_symmetry.space_group_name_H-M   'P 1'
#
loop_
_entity.id
_entity.type
_entity.pdbx_description
1 polymer ?
#
loop_
_entity_poly.entity_id
_entity_poly.type
_entity_poly.pdbx_seq_one_letter_code
_entity_poly.pdbx_strand_id
1 'polypeptide(L)' 'MAMAYTTIAAIALCAFICLLIPISAKDYTVGDKSGWGQGFDYSQWTQGKTFVVGDSL' A
#
# COMPACT_ATOMS: atom_id res chain seq x y z
N MET A 1 -35.33 -5.27 -19.02
CA MET A 1 -34.92 -3.89 -18.64
C MET A 1 -34.41 -3.80 -17.19
N ALA A 2 -35.13 -4.31 -16.19
CA ALA A 2 -34.70 -4.27 -14.78
C ALA A 2 -33.31 -4.91 -14.49
N MET A 3 -32.99 -6.04 -15.12
CA MET A 3 -31.68 -6.73 -14.96
C MET A 3 -30.47 -5.92 -15.50
N ALA A 4 -30.69 -5.02 -16.45
CA ALA A 4 -29.64 -4.15 -16.97
C ALA A 4 -29.34 -2.99 -16.00
N TYR A 5 -30.35 -2.48 -15.31
CA TYR A 5 -30.15 -1.43 -14.30
C TYR A 5 -29.45 -1.97 -13.05
N THR A 6 -29.78 -3.19 -12.60
CA THR A 6 -29.13 -3.80 -11.44
C THR A 6 -27.65 -4.13 -11.70
N THR A 7 -27.30 -4.57 -12.91
CA THR A 7 -25.91 -4.82 -13.29
C THR A 7 -25.09 -3.53 -13.41
N ILE A 8 -25.64 -2.48 -14.00
CA ILE A 8 -24.97 -1.16 -14.07
C ILE A 8 -24.76 -0.58 -12.65
N ALA A 9 -25.76 -0.68 -11.78
CA ALA A 9 -25.65 -0.21 -10.40
C ALA A 9 -24.58 -1.00 -9.61
N ALA A 10 -24.49 -2.32 -9.80
CA ALA A 10 -23.46 -3.14 -9.18
C ALA A 10 -22.05 -2.75 -9.65
N ILE A 11 -21.86 -2.51 -10.96
CA ILE A 11 -20.57 -2.07 -11.52
C ILE A 11 -20.19 -0.69 -10.97
N ALA A 12 -21.13 0.25 -10.94
CA ALA A 12 -20.89 1.59 -10.40
C ALA A 12 -20.52 1.55 -8.91
N LEU A 13 -21.18 0.69 -8.13
CA LEU A 13 -20.85 0.46 -6.72
C LEU A 13 -19.43 -0.14 -6.56
N CYS A 14 -19.09 -1.16 -7.34
CA CYS A 14 -17.74 -1.75 -7.32
C CYS A 14 -16.67 -0.71 -7.67
N ALA A 15 -16.89 0.09 -8.72
CA ALA A 15 -15.96 1.15 -9.11
C ALA A 15 -15.80 2.21 -8.00
N PHE A 16 -16.89 2.61 -7.36
CA PHE A 16 -16.84 3.54 -6.22
C PHE A 16 -16.05 2.95 -5.04
N ILE A 17 -16.24 1.67 -4.72
CA ILE A 17 -15.48 0.99 -3.66
C ILE A 17 -13.98 0.94 -3.99
N CYS A 18 -13.60 0.69 -5.24
CA CYS A 18 -12.20 0.68 -5.65
C CYS A 18 -11.52 2.05 -5.49
N LEU A 19 -12.25 3.15 -5.66
CA LEU A 19 -11.73 4.52 -5.43
C LEU A 19 -11.49 4.82 -3.94
N LEU A 20 -12.09 4.05 -3.04
CA LEU A 20 -11.92 4.21 -1.59
C LEU A 20 -10.71 3.45 -1.04
N ILE A 21 -10.01 2.64 -1.83
CA ILE A 21 -8.82 1.92 -1.39
C ILE A 21 -7.62 2.88 -1.51
N PRO A 22 -7.02 3.35 -0.39
CA PRO A 22 -5.85 4.20 -0.47
C PRO A 22 -4.66 3.37 -0.95
N ILE A 23 -4.25 3.59 -2.20
CA ILE A 23 -2.94 3.16 -2.69
C ILE A 23 -1.95 4.23 -2.22
N SER A 24 -1.40 4.05 -1.03
CA SER A 24 -0.32 4.90 -0.52
C SER A 24 0.96 4.08 -0.53
N ALA A 25 1.86 4.39 -1.47
CA ALA A 25 3.25 3.99 -1.37
C ALA A 25 3.90 4.69 -0.17
N LYS A 26 4.77 3.98 0.54
CA LYS A 26 5.61 4.54 1.61
C LYS A 26 7.07 4.56 1.19
N ASP A 27 7.74 5.63 1.57
CA ASP A 27 9.19 5.74 1.47
C ASP A 27 9.82 5.44 2.83
N TYR A 28 10.69 4.43 2.88
CA TYR A 28 11.35 3.97 4.10
C TYR A 28 12.84 4.25 4.05
N THR A 29 13.30 5.31 4.73
CA THR A 29 14.73 5.58 4.84
C THR A 29 15.47 4.41 5.52
N VAL A 30 16.38 3.78 4.77
CA VAL A 30 17.12 2.62 5.28
C VAL A 30 18.03 3.02 6.42
N GLY A 31 17.90 2.30 7.54
CA GLY A 31 18.61 2.61 8.79
C GLY A 31 18.07 3.83 9.53
N ASP A 32 16.93 4.39 9.11
CA ASP A 32 16.30 5.59 9.68
C ASP A 32 17.33 6.73 9.86
N LYS A 33 17.69 7.09 11.10
CA LYS A 33 18.68 8.15 11.39
C LYS A 33 20.14 7.69 11.28
N SER A 34 20.37 6.39 11.32
CA SER A 34 21.71 5.79 11.29
C SER A 34 22.24 5.67 9.85
N GLY A 35 21.35 5.68 8.86
CA GLY A 35 21.70 5.56 7.44
C GLY A 35 22.20 4.16 7.04
N TRP A 36 22.83 4.10 5.87
CA TRP A 36 23.32 2.84 5.29
C TRP A 36 24.83 2.67 5.49
N GLY A 37 25.21 1.68 6.30
CA GLY A 37 26.59 1.33 6.61
C GLY A 37 26.78 -0.06 7.21
N GLN A 38 28.03 -0.44 7.46
CA GLN A 38 28.39 -1.71 8.10
C GLN A 38 28.23 -1.63 9.62
N GLY A 39 27.95 -2.77 10.26
CA GLY A 39 27.81 -2.87 11.73
C GLY A 39 26.46 -2.40 12.29
N PHE A 40 25.51 -2.03 11.43
CA PHE A 40 24.14 -1.70 11.82
C PHE A 40 23.22 -2.92 11.71
N ASP A 41 22.31 -3.08 12.68
CA ASP A 41 21.35 -4.19 12.67
C ASP A 41 20.11 -3.84 11.84
N TYR A 42 20.14 -4.23 10.56
CA TYR A 42 19.00 -4.06 9.67
C TYR A 42 17.83 -4.99 10.00
N SER A 43 18.06 -6.09 10.72
CA SER A 43 16.96 -6.95 11.18
C SER A 43 16.11 -6.20 12.20
N GLN A 44 16.77 -5.50 13.14
CA GLN A 44 16.09 -4.62 14.07
C GLN A 44 15.40 -3.46 13.34
N TRP A 45 16.03 -2.84 12.33
CA TRP A 45 15.38 -1.79 11.54
C TRP A 45 14.11 -2.27 10.82
N THR A 46 14.11 -3.47 10.23
CA THR A 46 12.91 -4.02 9.59
C THR A 46 11.80 -4.43 10.57
N GLN A 47 12.10 -4.51 11.87
CA GLN A 47 11.16 -5.04 12.86
C GLN A 47 9.90 -4.18 12.95
N GLY A 48 8.74 -4.81 12.75
CA GLY A 48 7.44 -4.14 12.78
C GLY A 48 7.12 -3.28 11.54
N LYS A 49 7.99 -3.25 10.53
CA LYS A 49 7.71 -2.60 9.24
C LYS A 49 7.08 -3.62 8.28
N THR A 50 6.00 -3.23 7.61
CA THR A 50 5.37 -4.02 6.54
C THR A 50 5.65 -3.33 5.22
N PHE A 51 6.43 -3.99 4.37
CA PHE A 51 6.70 -3.54 3.01
C PHE A 51 5.65 -4.14 2.07
N VAL A 52 4.98 -3.27 1.33
CA VAL A 52 3.99 -3.67 0.33
C VAL A 52 4.45 -3.26 -1.07
N VAL A 53 3.88 -3.89 -2.09
CA VAL A 53 4.19 -3.55 -3.49
C VAL A 53 3.85 -2.08 -3.73
N GLY A 54 4.83 -1.32 -4.23
CA GLY A 54 4.73 0.12 -4.46
C GLY A 54 5.53 0.96 -3.47
N ASP A 55 5.99 0.39 -2.34
CA ASP A 55 6.87 1.09 -1.41
C ASP A 55 8.29 1.28 -1.98
N SER A 56 8.98 2.32 -1.50
CA SER A 56 10.39 2.62 -1.81
C SER A 56 11.25 2.61 -0.54
N LEU A 57 12.56 2.42 -0.71
CA LEU A 57 13.57 2.42 0.35
C LEU A 57 14.58 3.56 0.14
#